data_AF-A0A7J4LAI6-F1
#
_entry.id   AF-A0A7J4LAI6-F1
#
_cell.length_a   1.000
_cell.length_b   1.000
_cell.length_c   1.000
_cell.angle_alpha   90.00
_cell.angle_beta   90.00
_cell.angle_gamma   90.00
#
_symmetry.space_group_name_H-M   'P 1'
#
loop_
_entity.id
_entity.type
_entity.pdbx_description
1 polymer ?
#
loop_
_entity_poly.entity_id
_entity_poly.type
_entity_poly.pdbx_seq_one_letter_code
_entity_poly.pdbx_strand_id
1 'polypeptide(L)'
;MLRDAKILIKIGGHAIIDRKIMEQVVQDVVFLRCVGAKPMIVHGGGPEITHNMEKFGKEPVFIDGLRVTDDETLEIAEMVLVGKINTDIVRFIVKYGGKGVGLSGIDGLLISARKKGKVLSEKDKKEVDLGLVGEIEKVNTEILEISINNGYIPVVSPIATDIHGNHFNINADTMAGEIAAEVKARKLILLTNVPGVLKDNEVISDLSIDAAGSLIRDRTVTGGMIPKLNASINAVRKGVEKAHILDGSRPHSLLLELFTDEGIGSMIHL
;
A
#
# COMPACT_ATOMS: atom_id res chain seq x y z
N MET A 1 -3.69 0.29 -24.53
CA MET A 1 -3.88 1.32 -23.47
C MET A 1 -2.87 1.19 -22.32
N LEU A 2 -2.56 -0.01 -21.83
CA LEU A 2 -1.68 -0.22 -20.66
C LEU A 2 -0.19 -0.51 -20.97
N ARG A 3 0.21 -0.59 -22.25
CA ARG A 3 1.61 -0.82 -22.64
C ARG A 3 2.51 0.26 -22.02
N ASP A 4 3.58 -0.19 -21.37
CA ASP A 4 4.56 0.61 -20.63
C ASP A 4 3.98 1.43 -19.45
N ALA A 5 2.69 1.28 -19.13
CA ALA A 5 2.07 1.96 -18.00
C ALA A 5 2.62 1.40 -16.69
N LYS A 6 3.19 2.27 -15.86
CA LYS A 6 3.53 1.95 -14.47
C LYS A 6 2.26 1.91 -13.64
N ILE A 7 2.03 0.79 -12.97
CA ILE A 7 0.85 0.56 -12.13
C ILE A 7 1.36 0.15 -10.76
N LEU A 8 1.07 0.94 -9.73
CA LEU A 8 1.39 0.57 -8.36
C LEU A 8 0.15 -0.03 -7.71
N ILE A 9 0.25 -1.28 -7.28
CA ILE A 9 -0.82 -1.98 -6.58
C ILE A 9 -0.44 -2.10 -5.11
N LYS A 10 -1.24 -1.49 -4.24
CA LYS A 10 -1.16 -1.76 -2.81
C LYS A 10 -2.07 -2.94 -2.47
N ILE A 11 -1.49 -4.03 -2.01
CA ILE A 11 -2.22 -5.18 -1.47
C ILE A 11 -2.40 -4.98 0.03
N GLY A 12 -3.61 -5.13 0.55
CA GLY A 12 -3.91 -4.98 1.96
C GLY A 12 -5.22 -5.67 2.35
N GLY A 13 -5.51 -5.69 3.66
CA GLY A 13 -6.76 -6.25 4.15
C GLY A 13 -6.89 -7.77 3.93
N HIS A 14 -8.09 -8.24 3.60
CA HIS A 14 -8.43 -9.65 3.36
C HIS A 14 -7.58 -10.26 2.25
N ALA A 15 -7.17 -9.48 1.25
CA ALA A 15 -6.31 -9.96 0.17
C ALA A 15 -4.92 -10.43 0.63
N ILE A 16 -4.49 -10.07 1.84
CA ILE A 16 -3.25 -10.60 2.46
C ILE A 16 -3.54 -11.83 3.32
N ILE A 17 -4.71 -11.87 3.96
CA ILE A 17 -5.08 -12.92 4.92
C ILE A 17 -5.47 -14.20 4.19
N ASP A 18 -6.29 -14.07 3.15
CA ASP A 18 -6.73 -15.20 2.35
C ASP A 18 -5.71 -15.48 1.26
N ARG A 19 -5.02 -16.61 1.42
CA ARG A 19 -3.99 -17.08 0.48
C ARG A 19 -4.52 -17.25 -0.95
N LYS A 20 -5.76 -17.70 -1.13
CA LYS A 20 -6.36 -17.90 -2.45
C LYS A 20 -6.64 -16.56 -3.13
N ILE A 21 -7.14 -15.58 -2.36
CA ILE A 21 -7.34 -14.22 -2.87
C ILE A 21 -5.99 -13.58 -3.22
N MET A 22 -4.99 -13.67 -2.34
CA MET A 22 -3.63 -13.17 -2.61
C MET A 22 -3.07 -13.76 -3.91
N GLU A 23 -3.21 -15.07 -4.07
CA GLU A 23 -2.74 -15.78 -5.25
C GLU A 23 -3.43 -15.32 -6.54
N GLN A 24 -4.74 -15.09 -6.51
CA GLN A 24 -5.50 -14.53 -7.64
C GLN A 24 -5.06 -13.11 -7.99
N VAL A 25 -4.88 -12.23 -7.00
CA VAL A 25 -4.38 -10.87 -7.21
C VAL A 25 -2.98 -10.90 -7.85
N VAL A 26 -2.11 -11.79 -7.39
CA VAL A 26 -0.77 -11.94 -7.98
C VAL A 26 -0.84 -12.48 -9.41
N GLN A 27 -1.75 -13.41 -9.68
CA GLN A 27 -1.99 -13.90 -11.04
C GLN A 27 -2.38 -12.75 -11.99
N ASP A 28 -3.28 -11.86 -11.56
CA ASP A 28 -3.66 -10.67 -12.32
C ASP A 28 -2.46 -9.73 -12.55
N VAL A 29 -1.62 -9.52 -11.54
CA VAL A 29 -0.40 -8.71 -11.65
C VAL A 29 0.57 -9.30 -12.68
N VAL A 30 0.76 -10.62 -12.69
CA VAL A 30 1.58 -11.28 -13.71
C VAL A 30 0.95 -11.13 -15.10
N PHE A 31 -0.37 -11.26 -15.22
CA PHE A 31 -1.07 -10.99 -16.48
C PHE A 31 -0.83 -9.55 -16.97
N LEU A 32 -0.94 -8.55 -16.09
CA LEU A 32 -0.64 -7.15 -16.42
C LEU A 32 0.78 -6.99 -16.98
N ARG A 33 1.76 -7.70 -16.41
CA ARG A 33 3.13 -7.71 -16.94
C ARG A 33 3.18 -8.32 -18.35
N CYS A 34 2.51 -9.45 -18.58
CA CYS A 34 2.47 -10.13 -19.88
C CYS A 34 1.86 -9.26 -20.99
N VAL A 35 0.85 -8.45 -20.68
CA VAL A 35 0.22 -7.53 -21.65
C VAL A 35 0.99 -6.20 -21.80
N GLY A 36 2.19 -6.11 -21.22
CA GLY A 36 3.12 -5.00 -21.43
C GLY A 36 3.05 -3.88 -20.41
N ALA A 37 2.26 -3.99 -19.34
CA ALA A 37 2.31 -3.04 -18.23
C ALA A 37 3.57 -3.24 -17.37
N LYS A 38 3.83 -2.28 -16.50
CA LYS A 38 4.95 -2.24 -15.56
C LYS A 38 4.40 -2.24 -14.11
N PRO A 39 3.84 -3.37 -13.63
CA PRO A 39 3.25 -3.41 -12.31
C PRO A 39 4.33 -3.46 -11.22
N MET A 40 4.00 -2.86 -10.08
CA MET A 40 4.78 -2.86 -8.85
C MET A 40 3.81 -3.12 -7.69
N ILE A 41 4.26 -3.81 -6.65
CA ILE A 41 3.43 -4.13 -5.48
C ILE A 41 4.00 -3.44 -4.25
N VAL A 42 3.15 -2.82 -3.45
CA VAL A 42 3.40 -2.52 -2.03
C VAL A 42 2.44 -3.37 -1.22
N HIS A 43 2.88 -4.02 -0.15
CA HIS A 43 1.97 -4.82 0.67
C HIS A 43 1.87 -4.30 2.10
N GLY A 44 0.75 -4.58 2.75
CA GLY A 44 0.60 -4.46 4.20
C GLY A 44 0.90 -5.77 4.94
N GLY A 45 0.43 -5.87 6.18
CA GLY A 45 0.54 -7.12 6.93
C GLY A 45 -0.02 -7.06 8.35
N GLY A 46 -0.85 -6.05 8.67
CA GLY A 46 -1.32 -5.79 10.04
C GLY A 46 -1.81 -7.03 10.80
N PRO A 47 -2.75 -7.82 10.25
CA PRO A 47 -3.25 -9.03 10.91
C PRO A 47 -2.18 -10.09 11.20
N GLU A 48 -1.27 -10.32 10.26
CA GLU A 48 -0.16 -11.28 10.42
C GLU A 48 0.88 -10.79 11.44
N ILE A 49 1.16 -9.49 11.50
CA ILE A 49 2.03 -8.92 12.54
C ILE A 49 1.37 -9.13 13.91
N THR A 50 0.08 -8.81 14.05
CA THR A 50 -0.67 -9.01 15.29
C THR A 50 -0.62 -10.48 15.74
N HIS A 51 -0.89 -11.42 14.84
CA HIS A 51 -0.81 -12.86 15.15
C HIS A 51 0.57 -13.31 15.63
N ASN A 52 1.65 -12.77 15.03
CA ASN A 52 2.99 -13.12 15.47
C ASN A 52 3.36 -12.43 16.79
N MET A 53 2.96 -11.17 17.02
CA MET A 53 3.12 -10.52 18.32
C MET A 53 2.47 -11.33 19.45
N GLU A 54 1.25 -11.81 19.25
CA GLU A 54 0.55 -12.66 20.22
C GLU A 54 1.30 -13.97 20.50
N LYS A 55 1.89 -14.60 19.46
CA LYS A 55 2.74 -15.79 19.63
C LYS A 55 4.02 -15.53 20.42
N PHE A 56 4.57 -14.33 20.32
CA PHE A 56 5.70 -13.88 21.14
C PHE A 56 5.26 -13.36 22.52
N GLY A 57 3.97 -13.43 22.86
CA GLY A 57 3.44 -13.01 24.15
C GLY A 57 3.30 -11.49 24.30
N LYS A 58 3.26 -10.75 23.19
CA LYS A 58 3.18 -9.28 23.16
C LYS A 58 1.82 -8.83 22.63
N GLU A 59 1.18 -7.90 23.36
CA GLU A 59 -0.11 -7.35 22.96
C GLU A 59 0.03 -6.21 21.93
N PRO A 60 -0.74 -6.21 20.83
CA PRO A 60 -0.69 -5.15 19.83
C PRO A 60 -1.44 -3.88 20.31
N VAL A 61 -0.79 -2.71 20.20
CA VAL A 61 -1.39 -1.41 20.53
C VAL A 61 -1.55 -0.56 19.26
N PHE A 62 -2.71 0.06 19.10
CA PHE A 62 -3.03 0.94 17.97
C PHE A 62 -3.58 2.28 18.42
N ILE A 63 -3.17 3.34 17.73
CA ILE A 63 -3.66 4.72 17.92
C ILE A 63 -3.97 5.30 16.54
N ASP A 64 -5.22 5.70 16.31
CA ASP A 64 -5.70 6.28 15.05
C ASP A 64 -5.30 5.46 13.80
N GLY A 65 -5.36 4.13 13.92
CA GLY A 65 -5.03 3.19 12.85
C GLY A 65 -3.53 2.94 12.63
N LEU A 66 -2.66 3.59 13.40
CA LEU A 66 -1.21 3.34 13.40
C LEU A 66 -0.84 2.42 14.57
N ARG A 67 0.04 1.44 14.31
CA ARG A 67 0.58 0.55 15.33
C ARG A 67 1.64 1.29 16.14
N VAL A 68 1.46 1.38 17.46
CA VAL A 68 2.53 1.83 18.35
C VAL A 68 3.65 0.80 18.27
N THR A 69 4.86 1.25 17.95
CA THR A 69 5.96 0.38 17.54
C THR A 69 7.18 0.66 18.42
N ASP A 70 7.43 -0.18 19.41
CA ASP A 70 8.73 -0.23 20.10
C ASP A 70 9.73 -1.11 19.31
N ASP A 71 10.98 -1.23 19.81
CA ASP A 71 12.03 -2.01 19.13
C ASP A 71 11.61 -3.46 18.86
N GLU A 72 11.05 -4.14 19.86
CA GLU A 72 10.58 -5.53 19.73
C GLU A 72 9.41 -5.66 18.75
N THR A 73 8.46 -4.71 18.77
CA THR A 73 7.35 -4.68 17.81
C THR A 73 7.87 -4.48 16.39
N LEU A 74 8.90 -3.65 16.22
CA LEU A 74 9.50 -3.39 14.91
C LEU A 74 10.21 -4.63 14.38
N GLU A 75 11.00 -5.32 15.20
CA GLU A 75 11.67 -6.56 14.83
C GLU A 75 10.66 -7.62 14.38
N ILE A 76 9.56 -7.79 15.12
CA ILE A 76 8.48 -8.72 14.73
C ILE A 76 7.83 -8.27 13.42
N ALA A 77 7.57 -6.97 13.26
CA ALA A 77 6.98 -6.44 12.04
C ALA A 77 7.90 -6.66 10.82
N GLU A 78 9.20 -6.45 10.97
CA GLU A 78 10.20 -6.66 9.92
C GLU A 78 10.28 -8.13 9.51
N MET A 79 10.42 -9.06 10.47
CA MET A 79 10.45 -10.50 10.20
C MET A 79 9.19 -10.96 9.43
N VAL A 80 8.02 -10.45 9.80
CA VAL A 80 6.75 -10.85 9.18
C VAL A 80 6.56 -10.21 7.81
N LEU A 81 6.78 -8.89 7.70
CA LEU A 81 6.56 -8.17 6.46
C LEU A 81 7.58 -8.56 5.40
N VAL A 82 8.87 -8.50 5.73
CA VAL A 82 9.98 -8.77 4.81
C VAL A 82 10.19 -10.27 4.65
N GLY A 83 10.29 -11.01 5.75
CA GLY A 83 10.68 -12.43 5.70
C GLY A 83 9.56 -13.36 5.21
N LYS A 84 8.30 -13.09 5.58
CA LYS A 84 7.17 -13.98 5.29
C LYS A 84 6.28 -13.47 4.15
N ILE A 85 5.62 -12.32 4.34
CA ILE A 85 4.57 -11.86 3.41
C ILE A 85 5.17 -11.48 2.05
N ASN A 86 6.26 -10.71 2.05
CA ASN A 86 6.95 -10.34 0.82
C ASN A 86 7.39 -11.57 0.04
N THR A 87 8.07 -12.50 0.72
CA THR A 87 8.50 -13.78 0.16
C THR A 87 7.35 -14.58 -0.42
N ASP A 88 6.21 -14.66 0.25
CA ASP A 88 5.04 -15.39 -0.25
C ASP A 88 4.47 -14.77 -1.54
N ILE A 89 4.36 -13.44 -1.61
CA ILE A 89 3.94 -12.75 -2.84
C ILE A 89 4.92 -13.03 -3.98
N VAL A 90 6.23 -12.92 -3.73
CA VAL A 90 7.28 -13.22 -4.73
C VAL A 90 7.18 -14.67 -5.21
N ARG A 91 6.92 -15.63 -4.32
CA ARG A 91 6.72 -17.05 -4.67
C ARG A 91 5.53 -17.24 -5.61
N PHE A 92 4.42 -16.54 -5.40
CA PHE A 92 3.27 -16.61 -6.32
C PHE A 92 3.59 -15.98 -7.67
N ILE A 93 4.34 -14.87 -7.71
CA ILE A 93 4.77 -14.28 -8.99
C ILE A 93 5.56 -15.30 -9.80
N VAL A 94 6.53 -15.98 -9.17
CA VAL A 94 7.34 -17.03 -9.81
C VAL A 94 6.48 -18.22 -10.24
N LYS A 95 5.55 -18.67 -9.38
CA LYS A 95 4.62 -19.76 -9.70
C LYS A 95 3.87 -19.52 -11.01
N TYR A 96 3.48 -18.29 -11.29
CA TYR A 96 2.76 -17.90 -12.51
C TYR A 96 3.66 -17.49 -13.67
N GLY A 97 4.98 -17.73 -13.58
CA GLY A 97 5.93 -17.45 -14.65
C GLY A 97 6.41 -16.00 -14.72
N GLY A 98 6.06 -15.18 -13.74
CA GLY A 98 6.60 -13.83 -13.59
C GLY A 98 7.99 -13.81 -12.94
N LYS A 99 8.66 -12.67 -13.03
CA LYS A 99 9.95 -12.43 -12.35
C LYS A 99 9.72 -11.56 -11.12
N GLY A 100 9.51 -12.16 -9.96
CA GLY A 100 9.33 -11.41 -8.70
C GLY A 100 10.67 -11.00 -8.10
N VAL A 101 10.75 -9.81 -7.48
CA VAL A 101 11.86 -9.42 -6.61
C VAL A 101 11.31 -8.78 -5.35
N GLY A 102 11.73 -9.30 -4.20
CA GLY A 102 11.34 -8.79 -2.89
C GLY A 102 12.28 -7.69 -2.43
N LEU A 103 11.71 -6.57 -2.01
CA LEU A 103 12.42 -5.39 -1.50
C LEU A 103 11.70 -4.87 -0.26
N SER A 104 12.44 -4.13 0.55
CA SER A 104 11.96 -3.21 1.57
C SER A 104 12.34 -1.78 1.18
N GLY A 105 11.91 -0.79 1.97
CA GLY A 105 12.40 0.57 1.85
C GLY A 105 13.89 0.72 2.20
N ILE A 106 14.51 -0.27 2.86
CA ILE A 106 15.93 -0.26 3.23
C ILE A 106 16.81 -0.54 2.00
N ASP A 107 16.37 -1.44 1.12
CA ASP A 107 17.16 -1.91 -0.03
C ASP A 107 17.48 -0.76 -0.99
N GLY A 108 18.78 -0.43 -1.10
CA GLY A 108 19.24 0.70 -1.91
C GLY A 108 18.78 2.08 -1.42
N LEU A 109 18.37 2.20 -0.15
CA LEU A 109 17.72 3.37 0.43
C LEU A 109 16.49 3.79 -0.39
N LEU A 110 15.70 2.81 -0.84
CA LEU A 110 14.47 3.02 -1.61
C LEU A 110 13.54 4.02 -0.92
N ILE A 111 13.41 3.95 0.40
CA ILE A 111 12.64 4.88 1.23
C ILE A 111 13.52 5.40 2.36
N SER A 112 13.91 6.67 2.25
CA SER A 112 14.48 7.43 3.37
C SER A 112 13.35 7.91 4.26
N ALA A 113 13.39 7.58 5.54
CA ALA A 113 12.38 7.98 6.51
C ALA A 113 13.04 8.55 7.77
N ARG A 114 12.26 9.34 8.51
CA ARG A 114 12.60 9.79 9.87
C ARG A 114 11.54 9.32 10.84
N LYS A 115 11.86 9.29 12.15
CA LYS A 115 10.86 9.06 13.19
C LYS A 115 9.73 10.09 13.06
N LYS A 116 8.49 9.61 13.05
CA LYS A 116 7.31 10.47 13.08
C LYS A 116 7.27 11.20 14.42
N GLY A 117 7.03 12.50 14.39
CA GLY A 117 6.79 13.29 15.59
C GLY A 117 5.56 12.80 16.35
N LYS A 118 5.35 13.32 17.57
CA LYS A 118 4.14 13.02 18.34
C LYS A 118 2.90 13.40 17.53
N VAL A 119 1.90 12.52 17.56
CA VAL A 119 0.62 12.73 16.87
C VAL A 119 -0.45 13.11 17.87
N LEU A 120 -1.36 14.02 17.50
CA LEU A 120 -2.52 14.34 18.31
C LEU A 120 -3.56 13.23 18.14
N SER A 121 -3.78 12.43 19.19
CA SER A 121 -4.84 11.40 19.21
C SER A 121 -6.21 12.05 18.96
N GLU A 122 -6.95 11.58 17.96
CA GLU A 122 -8.28 12.10 17.68
C GLU A 122 -9.24 11.86 18.84
N LYS A 123 -9.08 10.71 19.49
CA LYS A 123 -9.90 10.24 20.61
C LYS A 123 -9.62 10.99 21.90
N ASP A 124 -8.34 11.12 22.26
CA ASP A 124 -7.94 11.60 23.59
C ASP A 124 -7.46 13.06 23.59
N LYS A 125 -7.34 13.68 22.40
CA LYS A 125 -6.82 15.05 22.20
C LYS A 125 -5.48 15.31 22.91
N LYS A 126 -4.64 14.27 22.99
CA LYS A 126 -3.30 14.31 23.57
C LYS A 126 -2.25 13.94 22.54
N GLU A 127 -1.08 14.54 22.69
CA GLU A 127 0.10 14.13 21.92
C GLU A 127 0.58 12.76 22.38
N VAL A 128 0.71 11.83 21.44
CA VAL A 128 1.21 10.48 21.68
C VAL A 128 2.43 10.21 20.82
N ASP A 129 3.47 9.62 21.42
CA ASP A 129 4.61 9.06 20.69
C ASP A 129 4.24 7.66 20.21
N LEU A 130 4.35 7.42 18.91
CA LEU A 130 4.06 6.13 18.29
C LEU A 130 5.28 5.20 18.27
N GLY A 131 6.42 5.64 18.82
CA GLY A 131 7.68 4.91 18.76
C GLY A 131 8.30 4.97 17.36
N LEU A 132 8.81 3.84 16.88
CA LEU A 132 9.51 3.68 15.60
C LEU A 132 8.57 3.65 14.39
N VAL A 133 7.52 4.46 14.43
CA VAL A 133 6.70 4.77 13.25
C VAL A 133 7.39 5.89 12.48
N GLY A 134 7.53 5.71 11.17
CA GLY A 134 8.27 6.65 10.32
C GLY A 134 7.38 7.57 9.47
N GLU A 135 8.01 8.62 9.00
CA GLU A 135 7.54 9.55 7.99
C GLU A 135 8.53 9.51 6.81
N ILE A 136 8.02 9.37 5.59
CA ILE A 136 8.84 9.34 4.38
C ILE A 136 9.40 10.74 4.12
N GLU A 137 10.72 10.84 4.00
CA GLU A 137 11.41 12.07 3.60
C GLU A 137 11.70 12.09 2.11
N LYS A 138 12.11 10.93 1.56
CA LYS A 138 12.49 10.80 0.16
C LYS A 138 12.27 9.37 -0.34
N VAL A 139 11.85 9.25 -1.60
CA VAL A 139 11.80 7.98 -2.33
C VAL A 139 12.93 7.96 -3.35
N ASN A 140 13.80 6.94 -3.31
CA ASN A 140 14.82 6.69 -4.33
C ASN A 140 14.35 5.59 -5.29
N THR A 141 13.90 5.95 -6.48
CA THR A 141 13.29 5.00 -7.43
C THR A 141 14.29 4.17 -8.22
N GLU A 142 15.60 4.40 -8.08
CA GLU A 142 16.64 3.76 -8.90
C GLU A 142 16.49 2.24 -8.96
N ILE A 143 16.38 1.57 -7.80
CA ILE A 143 16.25 0.11 -7.75
C ILE A 143 14.94 -0.40 -8.34
N LEU A 144 13.85 0.38 -8.25
CA LEU A 144 12.57 0.05 -8.86
C LEU A 144 12.66 0.15 -10.38
N GLU A 145 13.23 1.24 -10.90
CA GLU A 145 13.40 1.45 -12.34
C GLU A 145 14.29 0.36 -12.96
N ILE A 146 15.41 0.02 -12.30
CA ILE A 146 16.28 -1.09 -12.72
C ILE A 146 15.47 -2.39 -12.80
N SER A 147 14.72 -2.72 -11.74
CA SER A 147 13.93 -3.95 -11.67
C SER A 147 12.89 -4.03 -12.80
N ILE A 148 12.08 -2.99 -12.94
CA ILE A 148 10.96 -2.94 -13.89
C ILE A 148 11.47 -2.98 -15.34
N ASN A 149 12.54 -2.24 -15.65
CA ASN A 149 13.11 -2.20 -16.99
C ASN A 149 13.77 -3.53 -17.37
N ASN A 150 14.20 -4.34 -16.40
CA ASN A 150 14.75 -5.69 -16.62
C ASN A 150 13.72 -6.83 -16.59
N GLY A 151 12.42 -6.52 -16.51
CA GLY A 151 11.39 -7.57 -16.53
C GLY A 151 10.82 -7.95 -15.18
N TYR A 152 11.35 -7.43 -14.08
CA TYR A 152 10.93 -7.80 -12.73
C TYR A 152 9.67 -7.05 -12.28
N ILE A 153 8.91 -7.70 -11.42
CA ILE A 153 7.79 -7.14 -10.67
C ILE A 153 8.29 -6.94 -9.23
N PRO A 154 8.63 -5.71 -8.84
CA PRO A 154 9.10 -5.44 -7.49
C PRO A 154 7.94 -5.51 -6.48
N VAL A 155 8.22 -6.12 -5.33
CA VAL A 155 7.30 -6.25 -4.20
C VAL A 155 7.95 -5.57 -3.00
N VAL A 156 7.37 -4.47 -2.52
CA VAL A 156 7.95 -3.61 -1.49
C VAL A 156 7.23 -3.78 -0.15
N SER A 157 7.99 -4.13 0.88
CA SER A 157 7.55 -4.15 2.28
C SER A 157 7.66 -2.76 2.91
N PRO A 158 6.73 -2.38 3.80
CA PRO A 158 6.65 -1.02 4.32
C PRO A 158 7.55 -0.77 5.54
N ILE A 159 8.79 -1.25 5.46
CA ILE A 159 9.87 -0.97 6.40
C ILE A 159 10.87 -0.06 5.69
N ALA A 160 11.25 1.06 6.32
CA ALA A 160 12.17 2.05 5.75
C ALA A 160 13.35 2.30 6.69
N THR A 161 14.35 3.06 6.25
CA THR A 161 15.50 3.43 7.08
C THR A 161 15.83 4.92 6.94
N ASP A 162 16.55 5.48 7.90
CA ASP A 162 17.30 6.73 7.69
C ASP A 162 18.75 6.45 7.22
N ILE A 163 19.52 7.51 7.00
CA ILE A 163 20.94 7.44 6.62
C ILE A 163 21.87 6.97 7.75
N HIS A 164 21.35 6.84 8.98
CA HIS A 164 22.09 6.40 10.16
C HIS A 164 21.85 4.90 10.44
N GLY A 165 20.98 4.24 9.69
CA GLY A 165 20.63 2.82 9.84
C GLY A 165 19.51 2.56 10.85
N ASN A 166 18.80 3.59 11.32
CA ASN A 166 17.57 3.38 12.09
C ASN A 166 16.45 2.98 11.14
N HIS A 167 15.66 1.98 11.52
CA HIS A 167 14.57 1.48 10.71
C HIS A 167 13.22 1.89 11.29
N PHE A 168 12.21 2.00 10.44
CA PHE A 168 10.89 2.51 10.79
C PHE A 168 9.77 1.74 10.11
N ASN A 169 8.68 1.54 10.85
CA ASN A 169 7.43 1.03 10.31
C ASN A 169 6.66 2.18 9.62
N ILE A 170 6.34 1.99 8.34
CA ILE A 170 5.65 2.99 7.51
C ILE A 170 4.22 2.51 7.21
N ASN A 171 3.28 3.45 7.13
CA ASN A 171 1.94 3.10 6.64
C ASN A 171 2.01 2.68 5.16
N ALA A 172 1.58 1.46 4.84
CA ALA A 172 1.66 0.91 3.49
C ALA A 172 0.85 1.69 2.43
N ASP A 173 -0.29 2.28 2.79
CA ASP A 173 -1.06 3.13 1.84
C ASP A 173 -0.27 4.41 1.53
N THR A 174 0.38 5.01 2.54
CA THR A 174 1.24 6.19 2.37
C THR A 174 2.47 5.87 1.53
N MET A 175 3.16 4.77 1.82
CA MET A 175 4.31 4.32 1.03
C MET A 175 3.91 4.07 -0.42
N ALA A 176 2.76 3.43 -0.66
CA ALA A 176 2.27 3.24 -2.01
C ALA A 176 2.01 4.59 -2.71
N GLY A 177 1.32 5.52 -2.06
CA GLY A 177 1.07 6.85 -2.62
C GLY A 177 2.35 7.58 -3.03
N GLU A 178 3.37 7.59 -2.15
CA GLU A 178 4.65 8.26 -2.41
C GLU A 178 5.48 7.56 -3.50
N ILE A 179 5.56 6.23 -3.50
CA ILE A 179 6.23 5.49 -4.58
C ILE A 179 5.54 5.74 -5.92
N ALA A 180 4.20 5.70 -5.96
CA ALA A 180 3.43 5.92 -7.18
C ALA A 180 3.67 7.32 -7.77
N ALA A 181 3.72 8.33 -6.90
CA ALA A 181 4.03 9.69 -7.30
C ALA A 181 5.45 9.79 -7.88
N GLU A 182 6.46 9.28 -7.17
CA GLU A 182 7.87 9.44 -7.57
C GLU A 182 8.19 8.70 -8.87
N VAL A 183 7.63 7.50 -9.07
CA VAL A 183 7.82 6.75 -10.33
C VAL A 183 6.94 7.28 -11.48
N LYS A 184 6.10 8.28 -11.22
CA LYS A 184 5.09 8.82 -12.15
C LYS A 184 4.17 7.72 -12.68
N ALA A 185 3.60 6.95 -11.76
CA ALA A 185 2.68 5.88 -12.09
C ALA A 185 1.46 6.43 -12.84
N ARG A 186 1.01 5.69 -13.86
CA ARG A 186 -0.28 5.99 -14.51
C ARG A 186 -1.44 5.72 -13.55
N LYS A 187 -1.33 4.63 -12.78
CA LYS A 187 -2.36 4.23 -11.83
C LYS A 187 -1.77 3.84 -10.48
N LEU A 188 -2.39 4.34 -9.41
CA LEU A 188 -2.28 3.79 -8.07
C LEU A 188 -3.56 2.99 -7.79
N ILE A 189 -3.44 1.75 -7.32
CA ILE A 189 -4.59 0.91 -6.99
C ILE A 189 -4.44 0.45 -5.54
N LEU A 190 -5.39 0.80 -4.67
CA LEU A 190 -5.44 0.40 -3.28
C LEU A 190 -6.49 -0.70 -3.10
N LEU A 191 -6.04 -1.93 -2.87
CA LEU A 191 -6.94 -3.04 -2.52
C LEU A 191 -7.29 -2.97 -1.02
N THR A 192 -8.59 -2.99 -0.75
CA THR A 192 -9.17 -2.87 0.60
C THR A 192 -10.26 -3.92 0.82
N ASN A 193 -10.98 -3.81 1.94
CA ASN A 193 -12.04 -4.74 2.38
C ASN A 193 -13.46 -4.23 2.11
N VAL A 194 -13.58 -3.15 1.35
CA VAL A 194 -14.83 -2.47 1.05
C VAL A 194 -14.88 -2.18 -0.44
N PRO A 195 -16.07 -2.11 -1.07
CA PRO A 195 -16.20 -1.95 -2.52
C PRO A 195 -15.61 -0.66 -3.07
N GLY A 196 -15.49 0.39 -2.25
CA GLY A 196 -14.90 1.66 -2.62
C GLY A 196 -15.13 2.70 -1.53
N VAL A 197 -15.15 3.96 -1.93
CA VAL A 197 -15.60 5.09 -1.10
C VAL A 197 -17.12 5.11 -1.09
N LEU A 198 -17.71 5.01 0.09
CA LEU A 198 -19.15 4.98 0.26
C LEU A 198 -19.70 6.33 0.67
N LYS A 199 -20.87 6.67 0.12
CA LYS A 199 -21.75 7.72 0.63
C LYS A 199 -23.17 7.19 0.59
N ASP A 200 -23.87 7.28 1.72
CA ASP A 200 -25.23 6.76 1.87
C ASP A 200 -25.36 5.26 1.47
N ASN A 201 -24.33 4.47 1.77
CA ASN A 201 -24.17 3.04 1.40
C ASN A 201 -24.00 2.73 -0.10
N GLU A 202 -23.87 3.75 -0.94
CA GLU A 202 -23.57 3.59 -2.37
C GLU A 202 -22.10 3.91 -2.66
N VAL A 203 -21.50 3.17 -3.61
CA VAL A 203 -20.13 3.41 -4.05
C VAL A 203 -20.11 4.64 -4.95
N ILE A 204 -19.28 5.61 -4.60
CA ILE A 204 -19.00 6.72 -5.50
C ILE A 204 -17.94 6.25 -6.50
N SER A 205 -18.33 6.03 -7.75
CA SER A 205 -17.44 5.49 -8.78
C SER A 205 -16.38 6.49 -9.26
N ASP A 206 -16.71 7.78 -9.27
CA ASP A 206 -15.86 8.86 -9.79
C ASP A 206 -15.78 10.02 -8.80
N LEU A 207 -14.55 10.39 -8.42
CA LEU A 207 -14.26 11.39 -7.40
C LEU A 207 -13.11 12.31 -7.83
N SER A 208 -13.38 13.61 -7.92
CA SER A 208 -12.28 14.60 -7.94
C SER A 208 -11.56 14.64 -6.59
N ILE A 209 -10.30 15.09 -6.57
CA ILE A 209 -9.55 15.27 -5.32
C ILE A 209 -10.23 16.23 -4.34
N ASP A 210 -11.00 17.20 -4.84
CA ASP A 210 -11.72 18.16 -4.00
C ASP A 210 -12.98 17.55 -3.39
N ALA A 211 -13.71 16.74 -4.16
CA ALA A 211 -14.83 15.96 -3.65
C ALA A 211 -14.35 14.96 -2.59
N ALA A 212 -13.30 14.19 -2.89
CA ALA A 212 -12.69 13.26 -1.95
C ALA A 212 -12.21 13.96 -0.65
N GLY A 213 -11.58 15.13 -0.78
CA GLY A 213 -11.18 15.95 0.38
C GLY A 213 -12.37 16.48 1.19
N SER A 214 -13.50 16.76 0.54
CA SER A 214 -14.73 17.22 1.21
C SER A 214 -15.34 16.11 2.07
N LEU A 215 -15.37 14.87 1.55
CA LEU A 215 -15.85 13.69 2.28
C LEU A 215 -15.07 13.38 3.55
N ILE A 216 -13.79 13.78 3.60
CA ILE A 216 -12.97 13.68 4.82
C ILE A 216 -13.37 14.80 5.80
N ARG A 217 -13.50 16.05 5.32
CA ARG A 217 -13.80 17.21 6.17
C ARG A 217 -15.20 17.15 6.78
N ASP A 218 -16.18 16.68 6.03
CA ASP A 218 -17.57 16.54 6.48
C ASP A 218 -17.83 15.25 7.28
N ARG A 219 -16.79 14.41 7.46
CA ARG A 219 -16.81 13.14 8.19
C ARG A 219 -17.73 12.08 7.58
N THR A 220 -18.11 12.20 6.30
CA THR A 220 -18.75 11.10 5.56
C THR A 220 -17.85 9.87 5.57
N VAL A 221 -16.53 10.07 5.40
CA VAL A 221 -15.53 9.01 5.44
C VAL A 221 -14.79 9.03 6.78
N THR A 222 -14.66 7.86 7.39
CA THR A 222 -14.04 7.69 8.71
C THR A 222 -13.05 6.53 8.76
N GLY A 223 -12.26 6.48 9.85
CA GLY A 223 -11.36 5.36 10.15
C GLY A 223 -10.30 5.11 9.07
N GLY A 224 -10.06 3.83 8.77
CA GLY A 224 -9.00 3.41 7.84
C GLY A 224 -9.16 3.83 6.39
N MET A 225 -10.30 4.42 6.00
CA MET A 225 -10.48 4.99 4.65
C MET A 225 -9.84 6.38 4.52
N ILE A 226 -9.73 7.16 5.61
CA ILE A 226 -9.06 8.46 5.62
C ILE A 226 -7.61 8.37 5.10
N PRO A 227 -6.74 7.49 5.63
CA PRO A 227 -5.37 7.39 5.11
C PRO A 227 -5.31 6.93 3.64
N LYS A 228 -6.27 6.12 3.17
CA LYS A 228 -6.35 5.69 1.76
C LYS A 228 -6.70 6.83 0.82
N LEU A 229 -7.69 7.63 1.19
CA LEU A 229 -8.06 8.82 0.44
C LEU A 229 -6.93 9.85 0.46
N ASN A 230 -6.31 10.11 1.63
CA ASN A 230 -5.18 11.03 1.71
C ASN A 230 -4.00 10.58 0.83
N ALA A 231 -3.65 9.29 0.85
CA ALA A 231 -2.62 8.75 -0.04
C ALA A 231 -2.99 8.89 -1.52
N SER A 232 -4.24 8.61 -1.88
CA SER A 232 -4.74 8.73 -3.26
C SER A 232 -4.74 10.18 -3.76
N ILE A 233 -5.29 11.10 -2.96
CA ILE A 233 -5.32 12.54 -3.24
C ILE A 233 -3.91 13.08 -3.42
N ASN A 234 -3.00 12.75 -2.50
CA ASN A 234 -1.62 13.20 -2.55
C ASN A 234 -0.88 12.65 -3.77
N ALA A 235 -1.05 11.36 -4.09
CA ALA A 235 -0.45 10.74 -5.27
C ALA A 235 -0.93 11.41 -6.57
N VAL A 236 -2.24 11.65 -6.70
CA VAL A 236 -2.85 12.30 -7.87
C VAL A 236 -2.36 13.74 -8.00
N ARG A 237 -2.34 14.51 -6.90
CA ARG A 237 -1.77 15.88 -6.88
C ARG A 237 -0.30 15.92 -7.31
N LYS A 238 0.48 14.89 -6.99
CA LYS A 238 1.90 14.77 -7.36
C LYS A 238 2.13 14.17 -8.75
N GLY A 239 1.07 13.91 -9.53
CA GLY A 239 1.18 13.56 -10.95
C GLY A 239 0.82 12.11 -11.30
N VAL A 240 0.29 11.31 -10.37
CA VAL A 240 -0.38 10.05 -10.74
C VAL A 240 -1.66 10.36 -11.51
N GLU A 241 -1.86 9.79 -12.69
CA GLU A 241 -3.02 10.15 -13.54
C GLU A 241 -4.34 9.82 -12.83
N LYS A 242 -4.45 8.62 -12.25
CA LYS A 242 -5.66 8.15 -11.54
C LYS A 242 -5.30 7.25 -10.36
N ALA A 243 -6.00 7.41 -9.23
CA ALA A 243 -5.97 6.46 -8.13
C ALA A 243 -7.27 5.67 -8.08
N HIS A 244 -7.23 4.42 -7.62
CA HIS A 244 -8.38 3.53 -7.56
C HIS A 244 -8.45 2.87 -6.18
N ILE A 245 -9.63 2.79 -5.57
CA ILE A 245 -9.88 2.06 -4.32
C ILE A 245 -10.87 0.96 -4.62
N LEU A 246 -10.44 -0.30 -4.47
CA LEU A 246 -11.18 -1.49 -4.88
C LEU A 246 -11.31 -2.50 -3.75
N ASP A 247 -12.38 -3.28 -3.75
CA ASP A 247 -12.48 -4.48 -2.92
C ASP A 247 -11.52 -5.56 -3.43
N GLY A 248 -10.50 -5.85 -2.63
CA GLY A 248 -9.50 -6.87 -2.91
C GLY A 248 -10.03 -8.30 -2.74
N SER A 249 -11.18 -8.50 -2.08
CA SER A 249 -11.77 -9.83 -1.89
C SER A 249 -12.52 -10.34 -3.13
N ARG A 250 -12.92 -9.43 -4.03
CA ARG A 250 -13.58 -9.77 -5.28
C ARG A 250 -12.57 -10.40 -6.25
N PRO A 251 -12.82 -11.62 -6.77
CA PRO A 251 -11.94 -12.24 -7.75
C PRO A 251 -11.75 -11.35 -8.98
N HIS A 252 -10.51 -11.25 -9.43
CA HIS A 252 -10.11 -10.49 -10.61
C HIS A 252 -10.45 -8.99 -10.57
N SER A 253 -10.51 -8.39 -9.37
CA SER A 253 -10.83 -6.97 -9.19
C SER A 253 -9.91 -6.03 -9.98
N LEU A 254 -8.63 -6.36 -10.09
CA LEU A 254 -7.67 -5.59 -10.89
C LEU A 254 -8.03 -5.59 -12.37
N LEU A 255 -8.38 -6.75 -12.92
CA LEU A 255 -8.69 -6.87 -14.35
C LEU A 255 -10.04 -6.23 -14.67
N LEU A 256 -11.04 -6.44 -13.81
CA LEU A 256 -12.36 -5.82 -13.95
C LEU A 256 -12.24 -4.29 -13.96
N GLU A 257 -11.45 -3.71 -13.06
CA GLU A 257 -11.25 -2.25 -13.02
C GLU A 257 -10.48 -1.72 -14.24
N LEU A 258 -9.51 -2.46 -14.74
CA LEU A 258 -8.60 -1.96 -15.79
C LEU A 258 -9.07 -2.22 -17.22
N PHE A 259 -9.98 -3.19 -17.42
CA PHE A 259 -10.44 -3.64 -18.74
C PHE A 259 -11.95 -3.44 -18.96
N THR A 260 -12.62 -2.69 -18.08
CA THR A 260 -14.02 -2.25 -18.28
C THR A 260 -14.12 -0.73 -18.16
N ASP A 261 -15.08 -0.13 -18.86
CA ASP A 261 -15.29 1.31 -18.83
C ASP A 261 -16.01 1.78 -17.55
N GLU A 262 -16.89 0.93 -17.00
CA GLU A 262 -17.68 1.24 -15.79
C GLU A 262 -16.84 1.16 -14.51
N GLY A 263 -15.80 0.31 -14.49
CA GLY A 263 -15.06 0.00 -13.26
C GLY A 263 -15.91 -0.73 -12.22
N ILE A 264 -15.32 -1.03 -11.07
CA ILE A 264 -15.98 -1.77 -9.99
C ILE A 264 -15.78 -1.16 -8.60
N GLY A 265 -15.09 -0.02 -8.50
CA GLY A 265 -14.85 0.68 -7.25
C GLY A 265 -14.80 2.20 -7.45
N SER A 266 -14.01 2.87 -6.62
CA SER A 266 -13.88 4.34 -6.68
C SER A 266 -12.61 4.76 -7.40
N MET A 267 -12.77 5.55 -8.46
CA MET A 267 -11.70 6.22 -9.19
C MET A 267 -11.55 7.66 -8.69
N ILE A 268 -10.32 8.05 -8.38
CA ILE A 268 -9.94 9.37 -7.90
C ILE A 268 -9.04 10.04 -8.94
N HIS A 269 -9.37 11.26 -9.32
CA HIS A 269 -8.64 12.04 -10.32
C HIS A 269 -8.55 13.52 -9.92
N LEU A 270 -7.74 14.30 -10.65
CA LEU A 270 -7.61 15.74 -10.48
C LEU A 270 -8.96 16.46 -10.64
#